data_AF-A0A0D8LC22-F1
#
_entry.id   AF-A0A0D8LC22-F1
#
_cell.length_a   1.000
_cell.length_b   1.000
_cell.length_c   1.000
_cell.angle_alpha   90.00
_cell.angle_beta   90.00
_cell.angle_gamma   90.00
#
_symmetry.space_group_name_H-M   'P 1'
#
loop_
_entity.id
_entity.type
_entity.pdbx_description
1 polymer ?
#
loop_
_entity_poly.entity_id
_entity_poly.type
_entity_poly.pdbx_seq_one_letter_code
_entity_poly.pdbx_strand_id
1 'polypeptide(L)'
;MENTIWSGDTVTITPPSLPSGNITPGGMEETVAGAGADGMATATVPLAVCPGRGTAPSCGLYYSAASGNGETGIGWSLQTACIARSTLHGVPRYQDDDVFLGPDGGELTAYRHDNGQPDVRKNIQVCQGAALEQPYTVSRYRAQTENRYERIEHWTGETDSSQQFWLIYHSDGAITCFGHSAGARVADEADKLRISEWYQEEFLAVNGEHICFHYRREDDTGVSGGERPGGNTRLYPQRADYANIKAHSSLYCLAGEMPAPETFFTAHCL
;
A
#
# COMPACT_ATOMS: atom_id res chain seq x y z
N MET A 1 -32.60 3.78 36.93
CA MET A 1 -32.83 4.96 36.07
C MET A 1 -31.65 5.05 35.15
N GLU A 2 -31.88 4.63 33.91
CA GLU A 2 -30.92 4.61 32.82
C GLU A 2 -30.75 6.03 32.28
N ASN A 3 -29.53 6.47 32.03
CA ASN A 3 -29.23 7.63 31.20
C ASN A 3 -28.22 7.19 30.15
N THR A 4 -28.72 6.53 29.11
CA THR A 4 -28.00 6.33 27.85
C THR A 4 -28.12 7.62 27.06
N ILE A 5 -27.05 8.42 27.06
CA ILE A 5 -26.93 9.57 26.16
C ILE A 5 -26.60 9.01 24.78
N TRP A 6 -27.60 8.93 23.91
CA TRP A 6 -27.38 8.69 22.48
C TRP A 6 -26.70 9.95 21.91
N SER A 7 -25.40 9.86 21.62
CA SER A 7 -24.73 10.85 20.77
C SER A 7 -25.30 10.69 19.37
N GLY A 8 -26.24 11.56 19.01
CA GLY A 8 -26.76 11.63 17.65
C GLY A 8 -25.69 12.19 16.73
N ASP A 9 -25.04 11.34 15.93
CA ASP A 9 -24.31 11.81 14.76
C ASP A 9 -25.29 12.59 13.89
N THR A 10 -25.01 13.88 13.73
CA THR A 10 -25.90 14.78 13.00
C THR A 10 -25.67 14.56 11.52
N VAL A 11 -26.63 13.93 10.84
CA VAL A 11 -26.64 13.87 9.37
C VAL A 11 -26.80 15.29 8.84
N THR A 12 -25.76 15.82 8.21
CA THR A 12 -25.77 17.15 7.61
C THR A 12 -26.38 17.05 6.20
N ILE A 13 -27.45 17.83 5.96
CA ILE A 13 -27.99 18.01 4.61
C ILE A 13 -27.31 19.25 4.03
N THR A 14 -26.40 19.04 3.08
CA THR A 14 -25.70 20.14 2.40
C THR A 14 -26.47 20.50 1.12
N PRO A 15 -27.17 21.65 1.06
CA PRO A 15 -27.84 22.08 -0.16
C PRO A 15 -26.81 22.50 -1.22
N PRO A 16 -27.13 22.40 -2.52
CA PRO A 16 -26.25 22.88 -3.57
C PRO A 16 -26.08 24.40 -3.46
N SER A 17 -24.83 24.86 -3.43
CA SER A 17 -24.47 26.28 -3.38
C SER A 17 -23.28 26.58 -4.28
N LEU A 18 -23.22 27.79 -4.83
CA LEU A 18 -22.03 28.27 -5.52
C LEU A 18 -20.89 28.51 -4.51
N PRO A 19 -19.61 28.35 -4.92
CA PRO A 19 -18.48 28.73 -4.08
C PRO A 19 -18.59 30.21 -3.70
N SER A 20 -18.56 30.50 -2.40
CA SER A 20 -18.46 31.87 -1.91
C SER A 20 -17.05 32.40 -2.18
N GLY A 21 -16.93 33.37 -3.07
CA GLY A 21 -15.65 33.87 -3.61
C GLY A 21 -14.77 34.70 -2.66
N ASN A 22 -14.71 34.39 -1.37
CA ASN A 22 -13.73 35.02 -0.48
C ASN A 22 -12.41 34.24 -0.58
N ILE A 23 -11.52 34.70 -1.45
CA ILE A 23 -10.23 34.07 -1.71
C ILE A 23 -9.17 34.72 -0.84
N THR A 24 -8.71 34.01 0.19
CA THR A 24 -7.42 34.30 0.82
C THR A 24 -6.34 33.63 -0.03
N PRO A 25 -5.27 34.33 -0.48
CA PRO A 25 -4.17 33.68 -1.15
C PRO A 25 -3.54 32.61 -0.23
N GLY A 26 -3.65 31.35 -0.62
CA GLY A 26 -2.99 30.21 0.03
C GLY A 26 -1.98 29.58 -0.93
N GLY A 27 -0.82 29.17 -0.40
CA GLY A 27 0.14 28.34 -1.14
C GLY A 27 -0.27 26.87 -1.14
N MET A 28 0.64 25.99 -1.54
CA MET A 28 0.52 24.57 -1.21
C MET A 28 0.54 24.43 0.33
N GLU A 29 -0.23 23.48 0.88
CA GLU A 29 -0.32 23.24 2.33
C GLU A 29 0.95 22.56 2.88
N GLU A 30 2.12 23.12 2.56
CA GLU A 30 3.39 22.67 3.12
C GLU A 30 3.35 22.81 4.64
N THR A 31 3.69 21.71 5.31
CA THR A 31 3.75 21.66 6.77
C THR A 31 5.14 21.23 7.20
N VAL A 32 5.77 22.04 8.05
CA VAL A 32 6.98 21.63 8.79
C VAL A 32 6.53 21.14 10.16
N ALA A 33 6.89 19.91 10.53
CA ALA A 33 6.49 19.36 11.81
C ALA A 33 7.21 20.06 12.96
N GLY A 34 6.54 20.17 14.10
CA GLY A 34 7.18 20.58 15.35
C GLY A 34 8.24 19.57 15.80
N ALA A 35 9.15 19.98 16.69
CA ALA A 35 10.19 19.10 17.21
C ALA A 35 9.58 17.89 17.95
N GLY A 36 9.86 16.68 17.45
CA GLY A 36 9.45 15.40 18.03
C GLY A 36 10.48 14.84 19.01
N ALA A 37 10.14 13.70 19.63
CA ALA A 37 11.02 13.00 20.59
C ALA A 37 12.28 12.39 19.95
N ASP A 38 12.27 12.18 18.63
CA ASP A 38 13.39 11.70 17.83
C ASP A 38 14.36 12.82 17.43
N GLY A 39 13.98 14.09 17.62
CA GLY A 39 14.78 15.27 17.26
C GLY A 39 14.93 15.49 15.76
N MET A 40 14.15 14.80 14.93
CA MET A 40 14.28 14.88 13.47
C MET A 40 13.46 16.03 12.90
N ALA A 41 14.06 16.76 11.94
CA ALA A 41 13.32 17.73 11.14
C ALA A 41 12.54 16.98 10.05
N THR A 42 11.24 17.20 9.98
CA THR A 42 10.37 16.60 8.95
C THR A 42 9.48 17.66 8.31
N ALA A 43 9.16 17.47 7.03
CA ALA A 43 8.26 18.34 6.30
C ALA A 43 7.42 17.53 5.30
N THR A 44 6.22 18.01 5.00
CA THR A 44 5.31 17.40 4.04
C THR A 44 4.84 18.45 3.05
N VAL A 45 4.98 18.15 1.75
CA VAL A 45 4.40 18.92 0.65
C VAL A 45 3.33 18.04 0.00
N PRO A 46 2.03 18.26 0.28
CA PRO A 46 0.97 17.47 -0.33
C PRO A 46 0.86 17.76 -1.83
N LEU A 47 0.67 16.72 -2.62
CA LEU A 47 0.29 16.87 -4.03
C LEU A 47 -1.23 16.99 -4.08
N ALA A 48 -1.73 18.10 -4.63
CA ALA A 48 -3.15 18.33 -4.76
C ALA A 48 -3.76 17.33 -5.75
N VAL A 49 -4.44 16.31 -5.22
CA VAL A 49 -5.22 15.35 -6.00
C VAL A 49 -6.70 15.71 -5.87
N CYS A 50 -7.44 15.66 -6.98
CA CYS A 50 -8.88 15.83 -6.93
C CYS A 50 -9.48 14.70 -6.08
N PRO A 51 -10.33 14.98 -5.08
CA PRO A 51 -10.92 13.93 -4.25
C PRO A 51 -11.88 13.01 -5.03
N GLY A 52 -12.24 13.36 -6.28
CA GLY A 52 -13.10 12.54 -7.13
C GLY A 52 -14.46 12.30 -6.48
N ARG A 53 -14.72 11.05 -6.10
CA ARG A 53 -15.96 10.63 -5.42
C ARG A 53 -15.83 10.51 -3.90
N GLY A 54 -14.67 10.78 -3.33
CA GLY A 54 -14.39 10.72 -1.90
C GLY A 54 -13.16 9.88 -1.59
N THR A 55 -12.94 8.80 -2.35
CA THR A 55 -11.75 7.94 -2.21
C THR A 55 -10.71 8.34 -3.26
N ALA A 56 -9.59 8.91 -2.81
CA ALA A 56 -8.50 9.36 -3.66
C ALA A 56 -7.14 9.02 -3.02
N PRO A 57 -6.07 8.83 -3.83
CA PRO A 57 -4.74 8.57 -3.29
C PRO A 57 -4.21 9.78 -2.53
N SER A 58 -3.61 9.53 -1.36
CA SER A 58 -2.77 10.52 -0.70
C SER A 58 -1.38 10.50 -1.32
N CYS A 59 -1.05 11.52 -2.10
CA CYS A 59 0.28 11.70 -2.68
C CYS A 59 0.93 12.95 -2.08
N GLY A 60 2.22 12.87 -1.77
CA GLY A 60 2.96 13.98 -1.19
C GLY A 60 4.44 13.69 -1.16
N LEU A 61 5.24 14.76 -1.09
CA LEU A 61 6.66 14.65 -0.79
C LEU A 61 6.84 14.75 0.71
N TYR A 62 7.54 13.77 1.27
CA TYR A 62 7.92 13.75 2.67
C TYR A 62 9.42 13.91 2.81
N TYR A 63 9.82 14.90 3.58
CA TYR A 63 11.20 15.13 4.00
C TYR A 63 11.43 14.58 5.41
N SER A 64 12.57 13.93 5.62
CA SER A 64 13.13 13.67 6.94
C SER A 64 14.65 13.84 6.91
N ALA A 65 15.20 14.54 7.90
CA ALA A 65 16.64 14.67 8.07
C ALA A 65 17.35 13.33 8.36
N ALA A 66 16.61 12.29 8.77
CA ALA A 66 17.13 10.94 8.98
C ALA A 66 17.18 10.09 7.69
N SER A 67 16.47 10.51 6.64
CA SER A 67 16.34 9.75 5.40
C SER A 67 17.58 9.89 4.52
N GLY A 68 17.95 8.80 3.86
CA GLY A 68 19.05 8.76 2.89
C GLY A 68 18.66 9.32 1.53
N ASN A 69 19.36 8.87 0.49
CA ASN A 69 19.03 9.21 -0.89
C ASN A 69 17.89 8.34 -1.44
N GLY A 70 17.05 8.92 -2.29
CA GLY A 70 15.91 8.26 -2.92
C GLY A 70 15.56 8.88 -4.26
N GLU A 71 14.44 8.44 -4.83
CA GLU A 71 13.94 8.84 -6.15
C GLU A 71 13.64 10.34 -6.27
N THR A 72 13.39 11.01 -5.15
CA THR A 72 13.13 12.46 -5.09
C THR A 72 14.29 13.27 -4.49
N GLY A 73 15.47 12.65 -4.36
CA GLY A 73 16.67 13.27 -3.80
C GLY A 73 16.88 12.99 -2.31
N ILE A 74 17.96 13.55 -1.76
CA ILE A 74 18.39 13.28 -0.39
C ILE A 74 17.37 13.80 0.62
N GLY A 75 16.93 12.92 1.51
CA GLY A 75 15.99 13.23 2.58
C GLY A 75 14.52 13.23 2.15
N TRP A 76 14.23 13.21 0.85
CA TRP A 76 12.88 13.29 0.29
C TRP A 76 12.39 11.92 -0.20
N SER A 77 11.08 11.65 -0.07
CA SER A 77 10.43 10.45 -0.59
C SER A 77 8.97 10.69 -0.97
N LEU A 78 8.40 9.84 -1.83
CA LEU A 78 6.97 9.84 -2.18
C LEU A 78 6.09 8.99 -1.24
N GLN A 79 6.66 8.45 -0.15
CA GLN A 79 6.00 7.60 0.85
C GLN A 79 5.10 6.50 0.27
N THR A 80 5.65 5.70 -0.64
CA THR A 80 4.91 4.56 -1.19
C THR A 80 4.84 3.44 -0.18
N ALA A 81 3.63 2.98 0.14
CA ALA A 81 3.41 1.89 1.08
C ALA A 81 3.90 0.56 0.50
N CYS A 82 4.68 -0.20 1.28
CA CYS A 82 5.09 -1.55 0.94
C CYS A 82 5.19 -2.43 2.18
N ILE A 83 5.12 -3.75 1.98
CA ILE A 83 5.58 -4.74 2.97
C ILE A 83 6.96 -5.20 2.51
N ALA A 84 7.92 -5.24 3.42
CA ALA A 84 9.31 -5.53 3.10
C ALA A 84 9.90 -6.64 3.98
N ARG A 85 10.92 -7.34 3.52
CA ARG A 85 11.78 -8.17 4.40
C ARG A 85 12.73 -7.26 5.17
N SER A 86 12.86 -7.49 6.47
CA SER A 86 13.74 -6.72 7.35
C SER A 86 15.21 -7.01 7.05
N THR A 87 16.01 -5.95 6.93
CA THR A 87 17.47 -6.01 6.79
C THR A 87 18.21 -5.53 8.05
N LEU A 88 17.46 -5.16 9.10
CA LEU A 88 18.00 -4.52 10.30
C LEU A 88 18.99 -5.41 11.07
N HIS A 89 18.75 -6.72 11.08
CA HIS A 89 19.53 -7.70 11.85
C HIS A 89 20.28 -8.71 10.97
N GLY A 90 20.48 -8.38 9.69
CA GLY A 90 21.19 -9.23 8.74
C GLY A 90 20.53 -9.26 7.37
N VAL A 91 21.16 -9.96 6.43
CA VAL A 91 20.62 -10.13 5.08
C VAL A 91 19.55 -11.23 5.09
N PRO A 92 18.33 -10.98 4.57
CA PRO A 92 17.29 -12.00 4.41
C PRO A 92 17.81 -13.21 3.65
N ARG A 93 17.49 -14.41 4.13
CA ARG A 93 17.90 -15.67 3.50
C ARG A 93 16.82 -16.24 2.59
N TYR A 94 15.66 -15.59 2.53
CA TYR A 94 14.47 -16.03 1.80
C TYR A 94 14.01 -17.41 2.27
N GLN A 95 13.96 -17.57 3.59
CA GLN A 95 13.49 -18.76 4.29
C GLN A 95 12.35 -18.37 5.25
N ASP A 96 11.79 -19.37 5.93
CA ASP A 96 10.65 -19.19 6.84
C ASP A 96 10.95 -18.35 8.10
N ASP A 97 12.23 -18.05 8.38
CA ASP A 97 12.66 -17.28 9.55
C ASP A 97 12.98 -15.80 9.27
N ASP A 98 12.79 -15.36 8.03
CA ASP A 98 12.91 -13.94 7.70
C ASP A 98 11.80 -13.12 8.39
N VAL A 99 12.16 -11.94 8.88
CA VAL A 99 11.22 -10.99 9.48
C VAL A 99 10.64 -10.09 8.39
N PHE A 100 9.34 -9.83 8.46
CA PHE A 100 8.67 -8.88 7.58
C PHE A 100 8.38 -7.58 8.32
N LEU A 101 8.38 -6.47 7.60
CA LEU A 101 8.03 -5.14 8.06
C LEU A 101 6.72 -4.72 7.38
N GLY A 102 5.78 -4.19 8.16
CA GLY A 102 4.54 -3.61 7.65
C GLY A 102 4.77 -2.27 6.95
N PRO A 103 3.71 -1.68 6.36
CA PRO A 103 3.80 -0.36 5.71
C PRO A 103 4.24 0.78 6.62
N ASP A 104 4.11 0.63 7.93
CA ASP A 104 4.57 1.57 8.95
C ASP A 104 6.03 1.33 9.39
N GLY A 105 6.70 0.33 8.82
CA GLY A 105 8.05 -0.09 9.18
C GLY A 105 8.12 -0.96 10.45
N GLY A 106 6.98 -1.27 11.08
CA GLY A 106 6.92 -2.13 12.26
C GLY A 106 7.09 -3.61 11.91
N GLU A 107 7.74 -4.38 12.79
CA GLU A 107 7.90 -5.83 12.57
C GLU A 107 6.56 -6.56 12.61
N LEU A 108 6.38 -7.48 11.67
CA LEU A 108 5.25 -8.38 11.59
C LEU A 108 5.64 -9.76 12.12
N THR A 109 4.81 -10.31 12.99
CA THR A 109 5.00 -11.67 13.53
C THR A 109 3.82 -12.55 13.14
N ALA A 110 4.10 -13.83 12.88
CA ALA A 110 3.04 -14.81 12.63
C ALA A 110 2.03 -14.83 13.79
N TYR A 111 0.75 -14.72 13.45
CA TYR A 111 -0.34 -14.83 14.41
C TYR A 111 -0.43 -16.28 14.88
N ARG A 112 -0.61 -16.48 16.19
CA ARG A 112 -0.74 -17.79 16.82
C ARG A 112 -2.06 -17.87 17.58
N HIS A 113 -2.74 -19.01 17.46
CA HIS A 113 -3.92 -19.34 18.26
C HIS A 113 -3.53 -19.61 19.72
N ASP A 114 -4.51 -19.73 20.61
CA ASP A 114 -4.29 -20.00 22.05
C ASP A 114 -3.52 -21.30 22.32
N ASN A 115 -3.55 -22.24 21.36
CA ASN A 115 -2.78 -23.49 21.39
C ASN A 115 -1.31 -23.34 20.93
N GLY A 116 -0.88 -22.12 20.62
CA GLY A 116 0.47 -21.78 20.15
C GLY A 116 0.75 -22.07 18.68
N GLN A 117 -0.18 -22.68 17.93
CA GLN A 117 0.00 -22.98 16.51
C GLN A 117 -0.20 -21.73 15.65
N PRO A 118 0.59 -21.58 14.57
CA PRO A 118 0.39 -20.47 13.64
C PRO A 118 -0.96 -20.61 12.94
N ASP A 119 -1.60 -19.47 12.67
CA ASP A 119 -2.85 -19.43 11.91
C ASP A 119 -2.55 -19.52 10.41
N VAL A 120 -2.56 -20.76 9.91
CA VAL A 120 -2.28 -21.10 8.51
C VAL A 120 -3.45 -21.89 7.94
N ARG A 121 -3.97 -21.43 6.81
CA ARG A 121 -5.05 -22.08 6.06
C ARG A 121 -4.53 -22.49 4.69
N LYS A 122 -4.84 -23.71 4.23
CA LYS A 122 -4.38 -24.26 2.96
C LYS A 122 -5.53 -24.50 2.00
N ASN A 123 -5.21 -24.68 0.72
CA ASN A 123 -6.17 -24.94 -0.35
C ASN A 123 -7.29 -23.88 -0.42
N ILE A 124 -6.93 -22.61 -0.22
CA ILE A 124 -7.87 -21.49 -0.38
C ILE A 124 -7.98 -21.14 -1.85
N GLN A 125 -9.18 -21.23 -2.40
CA GLN A 125 -9.44 -21.03 -3.84
C GLN A 125 -10.39 -19.87 -4.12
N VAL A 126 -10.88 -19.19 -3.08
CA VAL A 126 -11.80 -18.05 -3.17
C VAL A 126 -11.35 -16.98 -2.19
N CYS A 127 -11.29 -15.73 -2.65
CA CYS A 127 -11.03 -14.56 -1.82
C CYS A 127 -12.01 -13.45 -2.21
N GLN A 128 -12.69 -12.84 -1.24
CA GLN A 128 -13.68 -11.77 -1.49
C GLN A 128 -14.74 -12.13 -2.55
N GLY A 129 -15.16 -13.40 -2.60
CA GLY A 129 -16.13 -13.90 -3.57
C GLY A 129 -15.58 -14.10 -5.00
N ALA A 130 -14.32 -13.72 -5.27
CA ALA A 130 -13.63 -14.03 -6.52
C ALA A 130 -12.97 -15.41 -6.45
N ALA A 131 -13.10 -16.19 -7.52
CA ALA A 131 -12.34 -17.42 -7.70
C ALA A 131 -10.90 -17.08 -8.05
N LEU A 132 -9.95 -17.73 -7.38
CA LEU A 132 -8.52 -17.52 -7.58
C LEU A 132 -8.00 -18.41 -8.71
N GLU A 133 -6.91 -17.99 -9.36
CA GLU A 133 -6.28 -18.74 -10.45
C GLU A 133 -5.66 -20.08 -10.01
N GLN A 134 -5.36 -20.22 -8.71
CA GLN A 134 -4.80 -21.40 -8.10
C GLN A 134 -5.19 -21.50 -6.61
N PRO A 135 -5.01 -22.66 -5.95
CA PRO A 135 -5.07 -22.73 -4.49
C PRO A 135 -3.92 -21.97 -3.83
N TYR A 136 -4.20 -21.32 -2.71
CA TYR A 136 -3.23 -20.60 -1.89
C TYR A 136 -3.16 -21.16 -0.46
N THR A 137 -1.95 -21.13 0.09
CA THR A 137 -1.72 -21.16 1.53
C THR A 137 -1.73 -19.73 2.05
N VAL A 138 -2.51 -19.48 3.10
CA VAL A 138 -2.71 -18.17 3.74
C VAL A 138 -2.20 -18.22 5.16
N SER A 139 -1.20 -17.40 5.46
CA SER A 139 -0.60 -17.26 6.80
C SER A 139 -0.97 -15.91 7.38
N ARG A 140 -1.56 -15.89 8.57
CA ARG A 140 -1.93 -14.64 9.25
C ARG A 140 -0.75 -14.07 10.05
N TYR A 141 -0.60 -12.76 10.00
CA TYR A 141 0.38 -11.98 10.75
C TYR A 141 -0.31 -10.92 11.62
N ARG A 142 0.47 -10.33 12.54
CA ARG A 142 0.10 -9.15 13.33
C ARG A 142 1.31 -8.24 13.49
N ALA A 143 1.08 -6.94 13.69
CA ALA A 143 2.14 -6.03 14.09
C ALA A 143 2.66 -6.38 15.49
N GLN A 144 3.97 -6.25 15.72
CA GLN A 144 4.55 -6.45 17.04
C GLN A 144 4.06 -5.39 18.03
N THR A 145 3.92 -4.15 17.56
CA THR A 145 3.27 -3.05 18.28
C THR A 145 1.91 -2.81 17.65
N GLU A 146 0.85 -3.29 18.29
CA GLU A 146 -0.50 -3.24 17.74
C GLU A 146 -1.21 -1.92 18.07
N ASN A 147 -1.62 -1.18 17.05
CA ASN A 147 -2.31 0.10 17.18
C ASN A 147 -3.55 0.22 16.28
N ARG A 148 -3.72 -0.64 15.27
CA ARG A 148 -4.75 -0.51 14.22
C ARG A 148 -5.72 -1.69 14.18
N TYR A 149 -5.37 -2.80 14.83
CA TYR A 149 -6.14 -4.05 14.91
C TYR A 149 -6.51 -4.58 13.53
N GLU A 150 -5.56 -4.48 12.60
CA GLU A 150 -5.72 -4.94 11.22
C GLU A 150 -5.52 -6.46 11.13
N ARG A 151 -6.19 -7.09 10.16
CA ARG A 151 -5.88 -8.48 9.80
C ARG A 151 -4.90 -8.46 8.64
N ILE A 152 -3.69 -8.94 8.88
CA ILE A 152 -2.62 -9.00 7.89
C ILE A 152 -2.44 -10.45 7.45
N GLU A 153 -2.47 -10.71 6.15
CA GLU A 153 -2.38 -12.06 5.59
C GLU A 153 -1.34 -12.12 4.47
N HIS A 154 -0.44 -13.09 4.54
CA HIS A 154 0.47 -13.46 3.46
C HIS A 154 -0.14 -14.64 2.69
N TRP A 155 -0.27 -14.47 1.38
CA TRP A 155 -0.83 -15.45 0.46
C TRP A 155 0.29 -15.99 -0.42
N THR A 156 0.45 -17.32 -0.45
CA THR A 156 1.46 -18.01 -1.27
C THR A 156 0.78 -19.08 -2.11
N GLY A 157 0.96 -19.01 -3.43
CA GLY A 157 0.41 -20.00 -4.35
C GLY A 157 0.93 -21.40 -4.09
N GLU A 158 0.05 -22.40 -4.09
CA GLU A 158 0.42 -23.80 -3.87
C GLU A 158 0.88 -24.52 -5.15
N THR A 159 0.51 -23.99 -6.32
CA THR A 159 0.95 -24.52 -7.63
C THR A 159 2.14 -23.73 -8.17
N ASP A 160 2.07 -22.40 -8.11
CA ASP A 160 3.16 -21.46 -8.41
C ASP A 160 3.44 -20.59 -7.18
N SER A 161 4.50 -20.94 -6.46
CA SER A 161 4.94 -20.25 -5.25
C SER A 161 5.62 -18.89 -5.53
N SER A 162 5.84 -18.52 -6.80
CA SER A 162 6.30 -17.17 -7.15
C SER A 162 5.16 -16.13 -7.08
N GLN A 163 3.92 -16.60 -7.08
CA GLN A 163 2.75 -15.77 -6.77
C GLN A 163 2.60 -15.66 -5.26
N GLN A 164 3.25 -14.64 -4.71
CA GLN A 164 3.15 -14.25 -3.32
C GLN A 164 2.65 -12.82 -3.24
N PHE A 165 1.68 -12.57 -2.38
CA PHE A 165 1.14 -11.24 -2.14
C PHE A 165 0.62 -11.12 -0.71
N TRP A 166 0.34 -9.89 -0.30
CA TRP A 166 -0.21 -9.61 1.01
C TRP A 166 -1.55 -8.91 0.91
N LEU A 167 -2.43 -9.22 1.85
CA LEU A 167 -3.67 -8.49 2.08
C LEU A 167 -3.66 -7.91 3.49
N ILE A 168 -4.00 -6.62 3.61
CA ILE A 168 -4.33 -5.98 4.88
C ILE A 168 -5.81 -5.66 4.84
N TYR A 169 -6.56 -6.20 5.81
CA TYR A 169 -7.95 -5.83 6.06
C TYR A 169 -7.97 -4.80 7.18
N HIS A 170 -8.42 -3.61 6.86
CA HIS A 170 -8.47 -2.47 7.77
C HIS A 170 -9.72 -2.55 8.66
N SER A 171 -9.67 -1.85 9.80
CA SER A 171 -10.77 -1.84 10.79
C SER A 171 -12.01 -1.07 10.32
N ASP A 172 -11.85 -0.21 9.32
CA ASP A 172 -12.96 0.48 8.63
C ASP A 172 -13.63 -0.38 7.55
N GLY A 173 -13.11 -1.59 7.30
CA GLY A 173 -13.61 -2.54 6.30
C GLY A 173 -12.93 -2.43 4.94
N ALA A 174 -12.03 -1.47 4.72
CA ALA A 174 -11.26 -1.41 3.50
C ALA A 174 -10.26 -2.57 3.41
N ILE A 175 -9.81 -2.89 2.19
CA ILE A 175 -8.76 -3.88 1.94
C ILE A 175 -7.67 -3.26 1.09
N THR A 176 -6.42 -3.48 1.48
CA THR A 176 -5.25 -3.16 0.66
C THR A 176 -4.53 -4.42 0.23
N CYS A 177 -4.25 -4.52 -1.07
CA CYS A 177 -3.42 -5.56 -1.65
C CYS A 177 -2.01 -5.04 -1.93
N PHE A 178 -1.00 -5.85 -1.61
CA PHE A 178 0.40 -5.55 -1.87
C PHE A 178 1.04 -6.64 -2.73
N GLY A 179 1.56 -6.23 -3.89
CA GLY A 179 2.40 -7.04 -4.77
C GLY A 179 1.74 -8.32 -5.30
N HIS A 180 0.47 -8.25 -5.73
CA HIS A 180 -0.20 -9.35 -6.44
C HIS A 180 0.44 -9.64 -7.80
N SER A 181 0.66 -8.61 -8.60
CA SER A 181 1.39 -8.74 -9.86
C SER A 181 2.90 -8.65 -9.65
N ALA A 182 3.65 -9.23 -10.59
CA ALA A 182 5.10 -9.03 -10.63
C ALA A 182 5.49 -7.55 -10.84
N GLY A 183 4.59 -6.71 -11.35
CA GLY A 183 4.81 -5.28 -11.54
C GLY A 183 4.97 -4.51 -10.23
N ALA A 184 4.33 -4.98 -9.15
CA ALA A 184 4.35 -4.38 -7.82
C ALA A 184 5.26 -5.14 -6.82
N ARG A 185 6.25 -5.89 -7.32
CA ARG A 185 7.23 -6.60 -6.50
C ARG A 185 8.67 -6.23 -6.88
N VAL A 186 9.50 -6.11 -5.85
CA VAL A 186 10.97 -6.11 -5.99
C VAL A 186 11.44 -7.52 -5.63
N ALA A 187 11.99 -8.22 -6.61
CA ALA A 187 12.47 -9.58 -6.47
C ALA A 187 13.83 -9.74 -7.16
N ASP A 188 14.60 -10.74 -6.74
CA ASP A 188 15.88 -11.10 -7.36
C ASP A 188 15.69 -11.36 -8.87
N GLU A 189 16.67 -10.94 -9.68
CA GLU A 189 16.65 -11.17 -11.13
C GLU A 189 16.80 -12.64 -11.48
N ALA A 190 17.65 -13.37 -10.74
CA ALA A 190 17.97 -14.77 -10.95
C ALA A 190 16.93 -15.72 -10.32
N ASP A 191 16.22 -15.28 -9.27
CA ASP A 191 15.25 -16.10 -8.56
C ASP A 191 14.02 -15.30 -8.13
N LYS A 192 12.93 -15.41 -8.90
CA LYS A 192 11.68 -14.68 -8.66
C LYS A 192 10.94 -15.06 -7.37
N LEU A 193 11.36 -16.13 -6.69
CA LEU A 193 10.85 -16.48 -5.36
C LEU A 193 11.42 -15.57 -4.27
N ARG A 194 12.57 -14.93 -4.52
CA ARG A 194 13.25 -14.06 -3.57
C ARG A 194 12.74 -12.64 -3.69
N ILE A 195 11.53 -12.44 -3.19
CA ILE A 195 10.86 -11.13 -3.15
C ILE A 195 11.29 -10.40 -1.87
N SER A 196 11.87 -9.21 -2.02
CA SER A 196 12.27 -8.35 -0.90
C SER A 196 11.17 -7.39 -0.50
N GLU A 197 10.38 -6.90 -1.45
CA GLU A 197 9.35 -5.87 -1.21
C GLU A 197 8.09 -6.14 -2.06
N TRP A 198 6.92 -5.95 -1.44
CA TRP A 198 5.59 -5.96 -2.06
C TRP A 198 4.98 -4.57 -1.92
N TYR A 199 4.86 -3.86 -3.04
CA TYR A 199 4.31 -2.50 -3.08
C TYR A 199 2.78 -2.54 -3.09
N GLN A 200 2.15 -1.54 -2.49
CA GLN A 200 0.70 -1.36 -2.54
C GLN A 200 0.23 -1.34 -3.99
N GLU A 201 -0.61 -2.27 -4.38
CA GLU A 201 -1.06 -2.40 -5.77
C GLU A 201 -2.51 -1.94 -5.93
N GLU A 202 -3.33 -2.21 -4.92
CA GLU A 202 -4.75 -1.89 -4.97
C GLU A 202 -5.30 -1.61 -3.57
N PHE A 203 -6.12 -0.57 -3.45
CA PHE A 203 -6.93 -0.27 -2.28
C PHE A 203 -8.41 -0.36 -2.68
N LEU A 204 -9.21 -1.05 -1.87
CA LEU A 204 -10.66 -1.21 -2.02
C LEU A 204 -11.37 -0.69 -0.78
N ALA A 205 -12.16 0.37 -0.96
CA ALA A 205 -13.06 0.89 0.06
C ALA A 205 -14.35 0.07 0.18
N VAL A 206 -15.02 0.15 1.33
CA VAL A 206 -16.28 -0.59 1.60
C VAL A 206 -17.42 -0.25 0.64
N ASN A 207 -17.41 0.96 0.07
CA ASN A 207 -18.40 1.40 -0.91
C ASN A 207 -18.11 0.92 -2.34
N GLY A 208 -17.06 0.10 -2.53
CA GLY A 208 -16.65 -0.42 -3.84
C GLY A 208 -15.85 0.57 -4.69
N GLU A 209 -15.31 1.62 -4.07
CA GLU A 209 -14.33 2.50 -4.73
C GLU A 209 -12.91 1.93 -4.64
N HIS A 210 -12.16 2.10 -5.72
CA HIS A 210 -10.80 1.56 -5.85
C HIS A 210 -9.76 2.65 -6.06
N ILE A 211 -8.54 2.36 -5.63
CA ILE A 211 -7.32 3.05 -6.04
C ILE A 211 -6.32 1.97 -6.49
N CYS A 212 -5.90 2.00 -7.75
CA CYS A 212 -4.93 1.10 -8.35
C CYS A 212 -3.60 1.83 -8.56
N PHE A 213 -2.51 1.27 -8.05
CA PHE A 213 -1.18 1.86 -8.14
C PHE A 213 -0.33 1.15 -9.18
N HIS A 214 0.32 1.94 -10.03
CA HIS A 214 1.16 1.46 -11.11
C HIS A 214 2.60 1.93 -10.93
N TYR A 215 3.51 1.00 -11.17
CA TYR A 215 4.94 1.19 -10.98
C TYR A 215 5.68 1.00 -12.30
N ARG A 216 6.69 1.84 -12.51
CA ARG A 216 7.71 1.63 -13.54
C ARG A 216 8.92 0.98 -12.89
N ARG A 217 9.42 -0.08 -13.50
CA ARG A 217 10.68 -0.72 -13.10
C ARG A 217 11.85 0.01 -13.73
N GLU A 218 12.96 0.04 -12.98
CA GLU A 218 14.23 0.55 -13.49
C GLU A 218 14.63 -0.18 -14.79
N ASP A 219 15.22 0.59 -15.72
CA ASP A 219 15.74 0.08 -16.98
C ASP A 219 17.01 0.85 -17.40
N ASP A 220 17.72 0.35 -18.42
CA ASP A 220 18.98 0.97 -18.87
C ASP A 220 18.74 2.20 -19.79
N THR A 221 17.52 2.76 -19.84
CA THR A 221 17.22 3.90 -20.72
C THR A 221 17.92 5.16 -20.23
N GLY A 222 18.69 5.81 -21.12
CA GLY A 222 19.42 7.04 -20.79
C GLY A 222 20.74 6.81 -20.04
N VAL A 223 21.15 5.55 -19.87
CA VAL A 223 22.39 5.16 -19.19
C VAL A 223 23.59 5.26 -20.14
N SER A 224 24.70 5.82 -19.66
CA SER A 224 25.96 5.91 -20.44
C SER A 224 26.73 4.59 -20.43
N GLY A 225 27.55 4.31 -21.45
CA GLY A 225 28.22 3.01 -21.61
C GLY A 225 29.24 2.61 -20.54
N GLY A 226 29.56 3.49 -19.58
CA GLY A 226 30.45 3.18 -18.44
C GLY A 226 29.72 2.67 -17.20
N GLU A 227 28.39 2.74 -17.18
CA GLU A 227 27.56 2.26 -16.09
C GLU A 227 27.31 0.75 -16.19
N ARG A 228 27.01 0.12 -15.06
CA ARG A 228 26.67 -1.31 -15.03
C ARG A 228 25.27 -1.50 -15.64
N PRO A 229 25.12 -2.24 -16.75
CA PRO A 229 23.81 -2.57 -17.28
C PRO A 229 23.11 -3.61 -16.40
N GLY A 230 21.83 -3.38 -16.11
CA GLY A 230 21.05 -4.23 -15.21
C GLY A 230 21.58 -4.29 -13.76
N GLY A 231 20.78 -4.90 -12.87
CA GLY A 231 21.16 -5.05 -11.46
C GLY A 231 20.50 -4.06 -10.50
N ASN A 232 19.47 -3.34 -10.94
CA ASN A 232 18.55 -2.65 -10.06
C ASN A 232 17.12 -3.08 -10.38
N THR A 233 16.45 -3.68 -9.39
CA THR A 233 15.06 -4.16 -9.51
C THR A 233 14.05 -3.19 -8.91
N ARG A 234 14.49 -1.95 -8.62
CA ARG A 234 13.69 -0.90 -8.00
C ARG A 234 12.46 -0.56 -8.83
N LEU A 235 11.42 -0.21 -8.09
CA LEU A 235 10.16 0.27 -8.61
C LEU A 235 9.99 1.75 -8.28
N TYR A 236 9.46 2.49 -9.25
CA TYR A 236 9.13 3.90 -9.13
C TYR A 236 7.62 4.07 -9.30
N PRO A 237 6.92 4.76 -8.37
CA PRO A 237 5.53 5.12 -8.57
C PRO A 237 5.37 5.90 -9.86
N GLN A 238 4.46 5.49 -10.73
CA GLN A 238 4.24 6.14 -12.02
C GLN A 238 2.85 6.78 -12.10
N ARG A 239 1.84 6.08 -11.57
CA ARG A 239 0.44 6.46 -11.75
C ARG A 239 -0.44 5.82 -10.68
N ALA A 240 -1.48 6.53 -10.26
CA ALA A 240 -2.58 5.98 -9.50
C ALA A 240 -3.90 6.23 -10.26
N ASP A 241 -4.64 5.16 -10.51
CA ASP A 241 -5.97 5.20 -11.13
C ASP A 241 -7.01 5.02 -10.02
N TYR A 242 -7.91 5.99 -9.87
CA TYR A 242 -8.89 6.04 -8.78
C TYR A 242 -10.25 6.50 -9.31
N ALA A 243 -11.27 6.49 -8.46
CA ALA A 243 -12.62 6.84 -8.86
C ALA A 243 -13.12 5.99 -10.06
N ASN A 244 -13.02 4.66 -9.96
CA ASN A 244 -13.61 3.67 -10.89
C ASN A 244 -15.09 3.94 -11.23
N ILE A 245 -15.50 4.01 -12.50
CA ILE A 245 -16.88 4.36 -12.91
C ILE A 245 -17.95 3.46 -12.25
N LYS A 246 -17.68 2.16 -12.13
CA LYS A 246 -18.59 1.18 -11.54
C LYS A 246 -18.01 0.65 -10.25
N ALA A 247 -18.77 0.80 -9.16
CA ALA A 247 -18.43 0.17 -7.89
C ALA A 247 -18.26 -1.35 -8.06
N HIS A 248 -17.25 -1.90 -7.41
CA HIS A 248 -16.94 -3.33 -7.45
C HIS A 248 -16.59 -3.83 -6.05
N SER A 249 -17.06 -5.03 -5.69
CA SER A 249 -17.02 -5.53 -4.30
C SER A 249 -15.76 -6.34 -3.96
N SER A 250 -14.95 -6.62 -4.97
CA SER A 250 -13.78 -7.49 -4.87
C SER A 250 -12.59 -6.79 -5.52
N LEU A 251 -11.38 -7.04 -5.03
CA LEU A 251 -10.15 -6.49 -5.63
C LEU A 251 -10.06 -6.91 -7.11
N TYR A 252 -9.82 -5.96 -8.00
CA TYR A 252 -9.66 -6.22 -9.43
C TYR A 252 -8.46 -7.13 -9.70
N CYS A 253 -7.37 -6.98 -8.94
CA CYS A 253 -6.18 -7.81 -9.06
C CYS A 253 -6.47 -9.30 -8.82
N LEU A 254 -7.44 -9.63 -7.95
CA LEU A 254 -7.85 -11.00 -7.65
C LEU A 254 -8.94 -11.53 -8.59
N ALA A 255 -9.80 -10.65 -9.09
CA ALA A 255 -10.88 -11.05 -9.99
C ALA A 255 -10.41 -11.33 -11.43
N GLY A 256 -9.18 -10.92 -11.79
CA GLY A 256 -8.65 -11.04 -13.15
C GLY A 256 -9.29 -10.09 -14.16
N GLU A 257 -10.10 -9.13 -13.69
CA GLU A 257 -10.87 -8.19 -14.50
C GLU A 257 -10.44 -6.74 -14.21
N MET A 258 -9.16 -6.41 -14.42
CA MET A 258 -8.71 -5.02 -14.30
C MET A 258 -9.45 -4.16 -15.35
N PRO A 259 -10.25 -3.15 -14.94
CA PRO A 259 -10.96 -2.32 -15.89
C PRO A 259 -9.99 -1.50 -16.75
N ALA A 260 -10.44 -1.14 -17.95
CA ALA A 260 -9.63 -0.32 -18.84
C ALA A 260 -9.34 1.07 -18.22
N PRO A 261 -8.16 1.67 -18.42
CA PRO A 261 -7.76 2.91 -17.74
C PRO A 261 -8.74 4.07 -17.90
N GLU A 262 -9.45 4.16 -19.03
CA GLU A 262 -10.48 5.17 -19.30
C GLU A 262 -11.70 5.09 -18.36
N THR A 263 -11.79 4.04 -17.55
CA THR A 263 -12.86 3.87 -16.54
C THR A 263 -12.49 4.44 -15.16
N PHE A 264 -11.37 5.16 -15.07
CA PHE A 264 -10.88 5.81 -13.84
C PHE A 264 -10.57 7.29 -14.08
N PHE A 265 -10.46 8.05 -12.98
CA PHE A 265 -9.61 9.24 -12.96
C PHE A 265 -8.16 8.82 -12.71
N THR A 266 -7.24 9.55 -13.32
CA THR A 266 -5.81 9.24 -13.25
C THR A 266 -5.06 10.38 -12.57
N ALA A 267 -4.24 10.04 -11.59
CA ALA A 267 -3.20 10.90 -11.02
C ALA A 267 -1.82 10.38 -11.44
N HIS A 268 -0.98 11.26 -12.00
CA HIS A 268 0.40 10.91 -12.33
C HIS A 268 1.31 11.22 -11.14
N CYS A 269 2.13 10.24 -10.76
CA CYS A 269 3.15 10.42 -9.74
C CYS A 269 4.42 10.88 -10.46
N LEU A 270 4.67 12.19 -10.42
CA LEU A 270 5.86 12.93 -10.92
C LEU A 270 6.52 12.43 -12.22
#